data_AF-A0AAV9R9Y7-F1
#
_entry.id   AF-A0AAV9R9Y7-F1
#
_cell.length_a   1.000
_cell.length_b   1.000
_cell.length_c   1.000
_cell.angle_alpha   90.00
_cell.angle_beta   90.00
_cell.angle_gamma   90.00
#
_symmetry.space_group_name_H-M   'P 1'
#
loop_
_entity.id
_entity.type
_entity.pdbx_description
1 polymer ?
#
loop_
_entity_poly.entity_id
_entity_poly.type
_entity_poly.pdbx_seq_one_letter_code
_entity_poly.pdbx_strand_id
1 'polypeptide(L)'
;MNGLGCEWLFFKPADEAVGVDSQSLVITAWGDGLLSEVILSNIDVTLNGNWECLVTSSRGNISNQMEIVVLETSAPYCFADRVSNNKGDFRWPKTLAGILAFLPCAPTTFGSAPNPSGSSSHPSGQRQKKAWRRCDRAGRWAEEDYTQCPYASELTRVLHQLTQIPINISNAQHLGQQLVAFTNRAAHFTDVMDVIFVTHLVERLTRLLEKQKDLGDYISDIASNMMLVEEHILWMAQNEARACTRIVQCVERIADLALTEDNRVISKVSANIALEAFLIKPSNFLGLSCTALQQNPTSAKFPIRHGHSYPIKDKQGEHEASGESLLSFKCHTVNNSALPASQLSK
;
A
#
# COMPACT_ATOMS: atom_id res chain seq x y z
N MET A 1 -3.95 33.43 -39.47
CA MET A 1 -3.39 33.69 -38.12
C MET A 1 -3.17 35.19 -38.02
N ASN A 2 -4.06 35.92 -37.34
CA ASN A 2 -4.00 37.39 -37.24
C ASN A 2 -3.50 37.77 -35.85
N GLY A 3 -2.21 37.54 -35.58
CA GLY A 3 -1.58 37.85 -34.31
C GLY A 3 -0.06 37.91 -34.45
N LEU A 4 0.55 38.83 -33.72
CA LEU A 4 1.99 38.96 -33.53
C LEU A 4 2.43 37.97 -32.43
N GLY A 5 3.53 37.22 -32.62
CA GLY A 5 4.03 36.29 -31.61
C GLY A 5 5.44 35.75 -31.90
N CYS A 6 6.11 35.26 -30.86
CA CYS A 6 7.36 34.51 -30.95
C CYS A 6 7.17 33.12 -30.32
N GLU A 7 7.63 32.07 -30.99
CA GLU A 7 7.64 30.70 -30.47
C GLU A 7 9.05 30.09 -30.60
N TRP A 8 9.47 29.45 -29.51
CA TRP A 8 10.78 28.83 -29.37
C TRP A 8 10.64 27.33 -29.61
N LEU A 9 11.30 26.80 -30.64
CA LEU A 9 11.25 25.38 -30.98
C LEU A 9 12.63 24.76 -30.72
N PHE A 10 12.71 23.94 -29.67
CA PHE A 10 13.89 23.13 -29.37
C PHE A 10 13.88 21.87 -30.26
N PHE A 11 14.86 21.73 -31.16
CA PHE A 11 14.98 20.51 -31.98
C PHE A 11 15.64 19.39 -31.16
N LYS A 12 14.81 18.43 -30.73
CA LYS A 12 15.24 17.22 -30.02
C LYS A 12 15.67 16.11 -30.99
N PRO A 13 16.71 15.32 -30.69
CA PRO A 13 16.73 13.90 -31.04
C PRO A 13 15.58 13.19 -30.30
N ALA A 14 14.93 12.21 -30.92
CA ALA A 14 13.60 11.69 -30.55
C ALA A 14 13.40 11.09 -29.13
N ASP A 15 14.37 11.15 -28.22
CA ASP A 15 14.23 10.66 -26.85
C ASP A 15 14.99 11.58 -25.87
N GLU A 16 14.27 12.36 -25.05
CA GLU A 16 14.65 12.86 -23.70
C GLU A 16 13.84 14.12 -23.34
N ALA A 17 13.34 14.21 -22.11
CA ALA A 17 12.63 15.37 -21.57
C ALA A 17 13.37 15.93 -20.35
N VAL A 18 13.59 17.25 -20.41
CA VAL A 18 14.33 18.14 -19.49
C VAL A 18 15.85 17.94 -19.53
N GLY A 19 16.52 18.84 -20.23
CA GLY A 19 17.91 18.71 -20.70
C GLY A 19 17.89 18.63 -22.22
N VAL A 20 17.73 19.78 -22.88
CA VAL A 20 17.72 19.84 -24.34
C VAL A 20 19.16 19.70 -24.84
N ASP A 21 19.55 18.50 -25.24
CA ASP A 21 20.80 18.28 -25.99
C ASP A 21 20.52 18.58 -27.47
N SER A 22 20.44 19.86 -27.80
CA SER A 22 20.22 20.33 -29.18
C SER A 22 21.55 20.82 -29.77
N GLN A 23 21.92 20.28 -30.94
CA GLN A 23 23.02 20.84 -31.75
C GLN A 23 22.63 22.18 -32.41
N SER A 24 21.34 22.54 -32.38
CA SER A 24 20.81 23.80 -32.91
C SER A 24 19.53 24.24 -32.20
N LEU A 25 19.41 25.53 -31.87
CA LEU A 25 18.19 26.16 -31.35
C LEU A 25 17.50 26.96 -32.45
N VAL A 26 16.20 26.76 -32.64
CA VAL A 26 15.41 27.49 -33.64
C VAL A 26 14.44 28.45 -32.95
N ILE A 27 14.50 29.71 -33.34
CA ILE A 27 13.66 30.79 -32.84
C ILE A 27 12.78 31.25 -34.00
N THR A 28 11.47 31.16 -33.84
CA THR A 28 10.52 31.56 -34.89
C THR A 28 9.71 32.76 -34.41
N ALA A 29 9.66 33.79 -35.23
CA ALA A 29 8.85 35.00 -35.00
C ALA A 29 7.86 35.20 -36.15
N TRP A 30 6.62 35.54 -35.83
CA TRP A 30 5.58 35.80 -36.82
C TRP A 30 4.81 37.09 -36.53
N GLY A 31 4.48 37.83 -37.59
CA GLY A 31 3.76 39.09 -37.51
C GLY A 31 3.41 39.66 -38.88
N ASP A 32 2.18 40.15 -39.07
CA ASP A 32 1.72 40.87 -40.27
C ASP A 32 2.19 40.27 -41.62
N GLY A 33 2.09 38.94 -41.76
CA GLY A 33 2.46 38.20 -42.98
C GLY A 33 3.95 37.88 -43.13
N LEU A 34 4.78 38.22 -42.14
CA LEU A 34 6.20 37.86 -42.05
C LEU A 34 6.39 36.66 -41.12
N LEU A 35 7.26 35.74 -41.55
CA LEU A 35 7.82 34.66 -40.74
C LEU A 35 9.34 34.86 -40.76
N SER A 36 9.95 35.03 -39.59
CA SER A 36 11.39 35.11 -39.42
C SER A 36 11.87 33.94 -38.56
N GLU A 37 12.98 33.33 -38.96
CA GLU A 37 13.57 32.19 -38.27
C GLU A 37 15.05 32.49 -38.00
N VAL A 38 15.48 32.28 -36.75
CA VAL A 38 16.88 32.34 -36.35
C VAL A 38 17.30 30.96 -35.86
N ILE A 39 18.31 30.40 -36.51
CA ILE A 39 18.90 29.11 -36.14
C ILE A 39 20.25 29.37 -35.51
N LEU A 40 20.36 29.15 -34.19
CA LEU A 40 21.64 29.13 -33.49
C LEU A 40 22.26 27.75 -33.68
N SER A 41 23.45 27.68 -34.27
CA SER A 41 24.23 26.46 -34.46
C SER A 41 25.59 26.58 -33.76
N ASN A 42 26.24 25.46 -33.42
CA ASN A 42 27.47 25.43 -32.62
C ASN A 42 27.30 26.15 -31.27
N ILE A 43 26.30 25.71 -30.50
CA ILE A 43 25.95 26.33 -29.21
C ILE A 43 27.11 26.16 -28.23
N ASP A 44 27.66 27.28 -27.74
CA ASP A 44 28.69 27.31 -26.72
C ASP A 44 28.25 28.13 -25.49
N VAL A 45 29.05 28.10 -24.42
CA VAL A 45 28.75 28.80 -23.16
C VAL A 45 28.58 30.32 -23.30
N THR A 46 29.00 30.94 -24.42
CA THR A 46 28.84 32.37 -24.65
C THR A 46 27.40 32.78 -24.97
N LEU A 47 26.56 31.82 -25.39
CA LEU A 47 25.14 32.03 -25.61
C LEU A 47 24.31 32.05 -24.31
N ASN A 48 24.96 31.88 -23.15
CA ASN A 48 24.33 32.03 -21.83
C ASN A 48 23.80 33.44 -21.60
N GLY A 49 22.56 33.55 -21.15
CA GLY A 49 21.99 34.81 -20.72
C GLY A 49 20.52 34.98 -21.08
N ASN A 50 20.03 36.20 -20.90
CA ASN A 50 18.66 36.57 -21.23
C ASN A 50 18.55 37.00 -22.69
N TRP A 51 17.77 36.25 -23.46
CA TRP A 51 17.44 36.50 -24.85
C TRP A 51 16.07 37.15 -24.96
N GLU A 52 15.94 38.16 -25.80
CA GLU A 52 14.67 38.83 -26.07
C GLU A 52 14.35 38.72 -27.56
N CYS A 53 13.20 38.15 -27.88
CA CYS A 53 12.60 38.25 -29.21
C CYS A 53 11.77 39.52 -29.25
N LEU A 54 12.14 40.50 -30.09
CA LEU A 54 11.39 41.74 -30.29
C LEU A 54 10.83 41.79 -31.72
N VAL A 55 9.50 41.86 -31.84
CA VAL A 55 8.81 42.05 -33.11
C VAL A 55 8.26 43.48 -33.15
N THR A 56 8.72 44.26 -34.13
CA THR A 56 8.27 45.64 -34.36
C THR A 56 7.33 45.68 -35.57
N SER A 57 6.15 46.29 -35.41
CA SER A 57 5.17 46.48 -36.49
C SER A 57 4.61 47.90 -36.48
N SER A 58 3.93 48.31 -37.56
CA SER A 58 3.21 49.59 -37.61
C SER A 58 2.08 49.69 -36.58
N ARG A 59 1.64 48.57 -36.01
CA ARG A 59 0.55 48.48 -35.01
C ARG A 59 1.05 48.39 -33.57
N GLY A 60 2.37 48.26 -33.35
CA GLY A 60 2.98 48.16 -32.03
C GLY A 60 4.16 47.18 -31.99
N ASN A 61 4.80 47.12 -30.82
CA ASN A 61 5.93 46.25 -30.54
C ASN A 61 5.52 45.18 -29.53
N ILE A 62 5.91 43.92 -29.78
CA ILE A 62 5.77 42.83 -28.83
C ILE A 62 7.15 42.24 -28.58
N SER A 63 7.50 42.05 -27.31
CA SER A 63 8.70 41.32 -26.95
C SER A 63 8.41 40.15 -26.01
N ASN A 64 9.26 39.13 -26.09
CA ASN A 64 9.23 37.98 -25.21
C ASN A 64 10.66 37.59 -24.81
N GLN A 65 10.91 37.48 -23.50
CA GLN A 65 12.23 37.25 -22.93
C GLN A 65 12.37 35.81 -22.40
N MET A 66 13.54 35.20 -22.59
CA MET A 66 13.88 33.84 -22.15
C MET A 66 15.31 33.79 -21.61
N GLU A 67 15.56 33.01 -20.57
CA GLU A 67 16.92 32.72 -20.11
C GLU A 67 17.42 31.44 -20.79
N ILE A 68 18.55 31.54 -21.50
CA ILE A 68 19.24 30.39 -22.09
C ILE A 68 20.41 30.02 -21.19
N VAL A 69 20.45 28.76 -20.77
CA VAL A 69 21.56 28.16 -20.02
C VAL A 69 22.16 27.00 -20.81
N VAL A 70 23.30 27.26 -21.44
CA VAL A 70 24.22 26.32 -22.09
C VAL A 70 25.17 25.75 -21.05
N LEU A 71 25.24 24.43 -21.01
CA LEU A 71 26.08 23.65 -20.10
C LEU A 71 27.23 23.01 -20.87
N GLU A 72 28.38 22.88 -20.23
CA GLU A 72 29.52 22.17 -20.80
C GLU A 72 29.19 20.69 -21.01
N THR A 73 29.63 20.09 -22.12
CA THR A 73 29.34 18.69 -22.47
C THR A 73 29.93 17.68 -21.46
N SER A 74 30.94 18.08 -20.69
CA SER A 74 31.52 17.30 -19.58
C SER A 74 30.80 17.47 -18.24
N ALA A 75 29.70 18.23 -18.19
CA ALA A 75 28.96 18.40 -16.95
C ALA A 75 28.47 17.04 -16.43
N PRO A 76 28.61 16.76 -15.12
CA PRO A 76 28.12 15.51 -14.55
C PRO A 76 26.58 15.48 -14.50
N TYR A 77 26.00 14.33 -14.79
CA TYR A 77 24.55 14.08 -14.74
C TYR A 77 24.25 12.82 -13.95
N CYS A 78 23.11 12.83 -13.28
CA CYS A 78 22.44 11.60 -12.89
C CYS A 78 21.73 11.01 -14.11
N PHE A 79 21.99 9.74 -14.39
CA PHE A 79 21.29 9.00 -15.44
C PHE A 79 19.80 8.87 -15.12
N ALA A 80 18.99 8.71 -16.17
CA ALA A 80 17.58 8.38 -16.00
C ALA A 80 17.46 7.06 -15.21
N ASP A 81 16.51 7.02 -14.28
CA ASP A 81 16.37 5.93 -13.32
C ASP A 81 14.89 5.61 -13.08
N ARG A 82 14.59 4.37 -12.69
CA ARG A 82 13.23 3.93 -12.37
C ARG A 82 13.20 3.32 -10.98
N VAL A 83 12.45 3.95 -10.09
CA VAL A 83 12.27 3.50 -8.70
C VAL A 83 10.81 3.11 -8.50
N SER A 84 10.57 1.85 -8.16
CA SER A 84 9.25 1.36 -7.78
C SER A 84 9.25 1.04 -6.29
N ASN A 85 8.35 1.67 -5.54
CA ASN A 85 8.16 1.46 -4.11
C ASN A 85 6.67 1.46 -3.75
N ASN A 86 6.35 1.39 -2.45
CA ASN A 86 4.96 1.38 -1.97
C ASN A 86 4.18 2.68 -2.21
N LYS A 87 4.85 3.75 -2.67
CA LYS A 87 4.23 5.02 -3.09
C LYS A 87 3.97 5.09 -4.59
N GLY A 88 4.54 4.17 -5.37
CA GLY A 88 4.31 4.07 -6.81
C GLY A 88 5.58 3.79 -7.60
N ASP A 89 5.44 3.96 -8.91
CA ASP A 89 6.52 3.79 -9.89
C ASP A 89 6.95 5.16 -10.43
N PHE A 90 8.20 5.52 -10.17
CA PHE A 90 8.76 6.83 -10.47
C PHE A 90 9.85 6.70 -11.53
N ARG A 91 9.67 7.41 -12.65
CA ARG A 91 10.62 7.48 -13.75
C ARG A 91 11.36 8.81 -13.71
N TRP A 92 12.52 8.80 -13.09
CA TRP A 92 13.37 9.97 -12.94
C TRP A 92 14.08 10.27 -14.27
N PRO A 93 13.92 11.49 -14.83
CA PRO A 93 14.64 11.87 -16.03
C PRO A 93 16.12 12.08 -15.72
N LYS A 94 16.95 12.06 -16.75
CA LYS A 94 18.34 12.51 -16.67
C LYS A 94 18.37 13.92 -16.06
N THR A 95 19.16 14.10 -15.01
CA THR A 95 19.14 15.34 -14.20
C THR A 95 20.55 15.84 -13.99
N LEU A 96 20.78 17.13 -14.20
CA LEU A 96 22.08 17.77 -13.99
C LEU A 96 22.53 17.69 -12.52
N ALA A 97 23.81 17.44 -12.30
CA ALA A 97 24.42 17.45 -10.97
C ALA A 97 24.12 18.74 -10.19
N GLY A 98 23.77 18.59 -8.91
CA GLY A 98 23.42 19.70 -8.03
C GLY A 98 21.95 20.12 -8.06
N ILE A 99 21.13 19.57 -8.97
CA ILE A 99 19.69 19.87 -9.07
C ILE A 99 18.85 18.94 -8.19
N LEU A 100 17.77 19.51 -7.64
CA LEU A 100 16.68 18.77 -7.01
C LEU A 100 15.61 18.46 -8.07
N ALA A 101 15.47 17.19 -8.43
CA ALA A 101 14.43 16.74 -9.35
C ALA A 101 13.11 16.53 -8.61
N PHE A 102 12.00 16.79 -9.29
CA PHE A 102 10.65 16.58 -8.77
C PHE A 102 9.82 15.79 -9.75
N LEU A 103 9.02 14.86 -9.23
CA LEU A 103 7.97 14.18 -9.99
C LEU A 103 6.62 14.38 -9.31
N PRO A 104 5.54 14.65 -10.06
CA PRO A 104 4.20 14.64 -9.49
C PRO A 104 3.86 13.22 -9.01
N CYS A 105 3.18 13.12 -7.87
CA CYS A 105 2.65 11.83 -7.45
C CYS A 105 1.56 11.36 -8.45
N ALA A 106 1.42 10.05 -8.62
CA ALA A 106 0.37 9.49 -9.47
C ALA A 106 -1.02 9.99 -9.03
N PRO A 107 -1.90 10.32 -9.98
CA PRO A 107 -3.25 10.78 -9.65
C PRO A 107 -3.99 9.70 -8.86
N THR A 108 -4.60 10.09 -7.74
CA THR A 108 -5.44 9.19 -6.95
C THR A 108 -6.71 8.90 -7.74
N THR A 109 -6.92 7.66 -8.17
CA THR A 109 -8.09 7.23 -8.96
C THR A 109 -9.40 7.22 -8.16
N PHE A 110 -9.39 7.60 -6.89
CA PHE A 110 -10.58 7.67 -6.05
C PHE A 110 -11.21 9.07 -6.05
N GLY A 111 -12.46 9.15 -6.53
CA GLY A 111 -13.38 10.26 -6.28
C GLY A 111 -13.61 11.25 -7.43
N SER A 112 -12.95 11.11 -8.57
CA SER A 112 -13.28 11.89 -9.78
C SER A 112 -13.98 10.99 -10.77
N ALA A 113 -15.29 11.16 -10.93
CA ALA A 113 -16.04 10.57 -12.04
C ALA A 113 -15.33 10.90 -13.37
N PRO A 114 -15.37 10.00 -14.38
CA PRO A 114 -14.80 10.29 -15.68
C PRO A 114 -15.64 11.37 -16.36
N ASN A 115 -15.23 12.64 -16.25
CA ASN A 115 -15.74 13.66 -17.15
C ASN A 115 -15.12 13.40 -18.54
N PRO A 116 -15.93 13.26 -19.60
CA PRO A 116 -15.46 12.95 -20.95
C PRO A 116 -14.90 14.18 -21.68
N SER A 117 -14.16 15.04 -20.97
CA SER A 117 -13.51 16.22 -21.52
C SER A 117 -12.16 16.40 -20.83
N GLY A 118 -11.08 16.23 -21.61
CA GLY A 118 -9.69 16.23 -21.18
C GLY A 118 -9.18 17.58 -20.67
N SER A 119 -9.71 18.03 -19.54
CA SER A 119 -9.17 19.13 -18.76
C SER A 119 -9.23 18.74 -17.29
N SER A 120 -8.07 18.40 -16.73
CA SER A 120 -7.88 18.20 -15.30
C SER A 120 -8.12 19.52 -14.57
N SER A 121 -9.38 19.79 -14.23
CA SER A 121 -9.75 20.89 -13.34
C SER A 121 -9.28 20.56 -11.92
N HIS A 122 -8.03 20.87 -11.63
CA HIS A 122 -7.53 20.88 -10.26
C HIS A 122 -8.25 22.00 -9.48
N PRO A 123 -8.72 21.73 -8.25
CA PRO A 123 -9.18 22.80 -7.38
C PRO A 123 -8.00 23.76 -7.13
N SER A 124 -8.18 25.00 -7.56
CA SER A 124 -7.22 26.09 -7.44
C SER A 124 -6.93 26.38 -5.96
N GLY A 125 -5.89 25.75 -5.42
CA GLY A 125 -5.44 25.97 -4.04
C GLY A 125 -4.64 24.84 -3.40
N GLN A 126 -4.76 23.60 -3.87
CA GLN A 126 -3.94 22.50 -3.34
C GLN A 126 -2.63 22.38 -4.12
N ARG A 127 -1.49 22.63 -3.45
CA ARG A 127 -0.16 22.30 -3.99
C ARG A 127 -0.17 20.83 -4.40
N GLN A 128 0.11 20.57 -5.67
CA GLN A 128 0.24 19.21 -6.19
C GLN A 128 1.31 18.48 -5.36
N LYS A 129 0.94 17.31 -4.81
CA LYS A 129 1.87 16.45 -4.04
C LYS A 129 2.95 15.93 -4.98
N LYS A 130 4.21 15.97 -4.54
CA LYS A 130 5.38 15.61 -5.35
C LYS A 130 6.33 14.74 -4.55
N ALA A 131 6.99 13.82 -5.26
CA ALA A 131 8.21 13.19 -4.79
C ALA A 131 9.41 14.02 -5.25
N TRP A 132 10.52 13.95 -4.53
CA TRP A 132 11.77 14.60 -4.93
C TRP A 132 12.99 13.70 -4.73
N ARG A 133 14.00 13.92 -5.58
CA ARG A 133 15.34 13.30 -5.45
C ARG A 133 16.41 14.32 -5.74
N ARG A 134 17.53 14.25 -5.00
CA ARG A 134 18.70 15.08 -5.26
C ARG A 134 19.66 14.36 -6.20
N CYS A 135 20.08 15.05 -7.26
CA CYS A 135 21.29 14.69 -7.99
C CYS A 135 22.48 15.36 -7.31
N ASP A 136 23.41 14.59 -6.76
CA ASP A 136 24.59 15.14 -6.09
C ASP A 136 25.54 15.82 -7.10
N ARG A 137 26.56 16.53 -6.59
CA ARG A 137 27.52 17.25 -7.44
C ARG A 137 28.39 16.32 -8.30
N ALA A 138 28.42 15.03 -8.00
CA ALA A 138 29.19 14.03 -8.74
C ALA A 138 28.33 13.29 -9.78
N GLY A 139 27.04 13.64 -9.95
CA GLY A 139 26.15 12.97 -10.89
C GLY A 139 25.59 11.64 -10.37
N ARG A 140 25.44 11.46 -9.05
CA ARG A 140 24.77 10.30 -8.46
C ARG A 140 23.48 10.69 -7.77
N TRP A 141 22.45 9.86 -7.90
CA TRP A 141 21.22 10.00 -7.14
C TRP A 141 21.51 9.83 -5.64
N ALA A 142 21.07 10.79 -4.82
CA ALA A 142 21.31 10.87 -3.39
C ALA A 142 19.98 10.89 -2.62
N GLU A 143 19.77 11.89 -1.75
CA GLU A 143 18.59 11.92 -0.88
C GLU A 143 17.28 11.93 -1.68
N GLU A 144 16.27 11.28 -1.10
CA GLU A 144 14.97 11.07 -1.72
C GLU A 144 13.83 11.20 -0.71
N ASP A 145 12.66 11.59 -1.21
CA ASP A 145 11.46 11.74 -0.40
C ASP A 145 10.21 11.45 -1.24
N TYR A 146 9.47 10.44 -0.81
CA TYR A 146 8.18 10.03 -1.38
C TYR A 146 7.03 10.21 -0.38
N THR A 147 7.27 10.84 0.78
CA THR A 147 6.32 10.87 1.91
C THR A 147 5.02 11.60 1.58
N GLN A 148 5.08 12.59 0.69
CA GLN A 148 3.90 13.33 0.24
C GLN A 148 3.00 12.49 -0.68
N CYS A 149 3.55 11.44 -1.32
CA CYS A 149 2.78 10.60 -2.23
C CYS A 149 1.88 9.62 -1.46
N PRO A 150 0.65 9.40 -1.95
CA PRO A 150 -0.22 8.36 -1.41
C PRO A 150 0.41 6.99 -1.64
N TYR A 151 -0.04 6.00 -0.87
CA TYR A 151 0.29 4.60 -1.17
C TYR A 151 -0.29 4.21 -2.54
N ALA A 152 0.46 3.39 -3.28
CA ALA A 152 0.07 2.92 -4.60
C ALA A 152 -1.09 1.93 -4.50
N SER A 153 -1.02 1.01 -3.55
CA SER A 153 -2.08 0.04 -3.24
C SER A 153 -3.26 0.74 -2.57
N GLU A 154 -4.46 0.43 -3.06
CA GLU A 154 -5.69 0.96 -2.49
C GLU A 154 -5.96 0.43 -1.08
N LEU A 155 -5.71 -0.85 -0.86
CA LEU A 155 -5.84 -1.48 0.45
C LEU A 155 -4.97 -0.74 1.48
N THR A 156 -3.71 -0.50 1.15
CA THR A 156 -2.76 0.20 2.01
C THR A 156 -3.21 1.63 2.31
N ARG A 157 -3.80 2.32 1.32
CA ARG A 157 -4.35 3.67 1.49
C ARG A 157 -5.50 3.68 2.50
N VAL A 158 -6.44 2.74 2.37
CA VAL A 158 -7.60 2.62 3.26
C VAL A 158 -7.16 2.24 4.67
N LEU A 159 -6.28 1.24 4.81
CA LEU A 159 -5.71 0.85 6.11
C LEU A 159 -4.99 2.02 6.79
N HIS A 160 -4.17 2.76 6.04
CA HIS A 160 -3.51 3.96 6.55
C HIS A 160 -4.53 5.01 7.03
N GLN A 161 -5.60 5.28 6.27
CA GLN A 161 -6.65 6.22 6.70
C GLN A 161 -7.33 5.75 8.00
N LEU A 162 -7.62 4.46 8.13
CA LEU A 162 -8.20 3.90 9.36
C LEU A 162 -7.28 4.11 10.58
N THR A 163 -5.96 4.05 10.40
CA THR A 163 -5.02 4.33 11.51
C THR A 163 -5.11 5.76 12.03
N GLN A 164 -5.59 6.71 11.21
CA GLN A 164 -5.71 8.12 11.58
C GLN A 164 -7.03 8.44 12.31
N ILE A 165 -8.05 7.58 12.18
CA ILE A 165 -9.35 7.78 12.83
C ILE A 165 -9.21 7.45 14.33
N PRO A 166 -9.65 8.32 15.26
CA PRO A 166 -9.66 8.00 16.69
C PRO A 166 -10.65 6.85 16.99
N ILE A 167 -10.21 5.87 17.78
CA ILE A 167 -11.03 4.70 18.15
C ILE A 167 -11.53 4.87 19.58
N ASN A 168 -12.81 4.59 19.78
CA ASN A 168 -13.51 4.63 21.06
C ASN A 168 -14.54 3.50 21.11
N ILE A 169 -15.28 3.40 22.21
CA ILE A 169 -16.25 2.31 22.43
C ILE A 169 -17.36 2.31 21.37
N SER A 170 -17.79 3.47 20.87
CA SER A 170 -18.91 3.55 19.93
C SER A 170 -18.55 3.13 18.50
N ASN A 171 -17.27 3.24 18.10
CA ASN A 171 -16.84 2.84 16.75
C ASN A 171 -15.99 1.57 16.69
N ALA A 172 -15.54 1.03 17.83
CA ALA A 172 -14.64 -0.11 17.88
C ALA A 172 -15.21 -1.37 17.21
N GLN A 173 -16.49 -1.67 17.42
CA GLN A 173 -17.14 -2.83 16.83
C GLN A 173 -17.17 -2.75 15.30
N HIS A 174 -17.57 -1.61 14.75
CA HIS A 174 -17.60 -1.40 13.30
C HIS A 174 -16.20 -1.51 12.69
N LEU A 175 -15.19 -0.93 13.34
CA LEU A 175 -13.80 -1.09 12.90
C LEU A 175 -13.35 -2.56 12.93
N GLY A 176 -13.68 -3.29 14.00
CA GLY A 176 -13.37 -4.72 14.11
C GLY A 176 -13.96 -5.53 12.95
N GLN A 177 -15.23 -5.30 12.63
CA GLN A 177 -15.91 -5.92 11.48
C GLN A 177 -15.24 -5.57 10.15
N GLN A 178 -14.91 -4.29 9.94
CA GLN A 178 -14.20 -3.86 8.73
C GLN A 178 -12.83 -4.53 8.61
N LEU A 179 -12.08 -4.67 9.70
CA LEU A 179 -10.76 -5.29 9.68
C LEU A 179 -10.82 -6.80 9.43
N VAL A 180 -11.79 -7.51 9.99
CA VAL A 180 -12.05 -8.91 9.62
C VAL A 180 -12.33 -9.00 8.11
N ALA A 181 -13.16 -8.10 7.57
CA ALA A 181 -13.46 -8.09 6.14
C ALA A 181 -12.24 -7.79 5.25
N PHE A 182 -11.35 -6.88 5.65
CA PHE A 182 -10.11 -6.62 4.91
C PHE A 182 -9.13 -7.79 5.00
N THR A 183 -9.02 -8.41 6.18
CA THR A 183 -8.06 -9.48 6.42
C THR A 183 -8.53 -10.84 5.91
N ASN A 184 -9.81 -11.02 5.54
CA ASN A 184 -10.27 -12.26 4.92
C ASN A 184 -9.52 -12.64 3.63
N ARG A 185 -8.88 -11.65 2.98
CA ARG A 185 -8.05 -11.78 1.78
C ARG A 185 -6.58 -11.55 2.08
N ALA A 186 -6.15 -11.78 3.33
CA ALA A 186 -4.77 -11.60 3.79
C ALA A 186 -3.73 -12.34 2.92
N ALA A 187 -4.10 -13.47 2.30
CA ALA A 187 -3.26 -14.17 1.33
C ALA A 187 -2.83 -13.32 0.11
N HIS A 188 -3.53 -12.21 -0.18
CA HIS A 188 -3.22 -11.28 -1.26
C HIS A 188 -2.48 -10.02 -0.79
N PHE A 189 -2.04 -9.97 0.47
CA PHE A 189 -1.27 -8.83 0.96
C PHE A 189 0.13 -8.89 0.36
N THR A 190 0.46 -7.86 -0.43
CA THR A 190 1.77 -7.75 -1.10
C THR A 190 2.63 -6.62 -0.53
N ASP A 191 2.04 -5.70 0.25
CA ASP A 191 2.74 -4.58 0.87
C ASP A 191 2.97 -4.85 2.36
N VAL A 192 4.22 -4.70 2.80
CA VAL A 192 4.64 -4.80 4.21
C VAL A 192 3.81 -3.86 5.09
N MET A 193 3.45 -2.69 4.57
CA MET A 193 2.65 -1.70 5.29
C MET A 193 1.23 -2.18 5.60
N ASP A 194 0.66 -3.09 4.81
CA ASP A 194 -0.68 -3.64 5.09
C ASP A 194 -0.67 -4.41 6.42
N VAL A 195 0.34 -5.25 6.63
CA VAL A 195 0.54 -6.00 7.88
C VAL A 195 0.76 -5.04 9.04
N ILE A 196 1.64 -4.05 8.86
CA ILE A 196 1.98 -3.07 9.91
C ILE A 196 0.75 -2.27 10.35
N PHE A 197 -0.06 -1.80 9.39
CA PHE A 197 -1.28 -1.04 9.71
C PHE A 197 -2.34 -1.91 10.37
N VAL A 198 -2.54 -3.15 9.93
CA VAL A 198 -3.43 -4.09 10.63
C VAL A 198 -2.95 -4.30 12.06
N THR A 199 -1.66 -4.53 12.31
CA THR A 199 -1.10 -4.65 13.66
C THR A 199 -1.44 -3.43 14.52
N HIS A 200 -1.23 -2.21 14.00
CA HIS A 200 -1.56 -0.99 14.75
C HIS A 200 -3.04 -0.89 15.10
N LEU A 201 -3.92 -1.30 14.19
CA LEU A 201 -5.37 -1.24 14.42
C LEU A 201 -5.82 -2.31 15.44
N VAL A 202 -5.28 -3.52 15.36
CA VAL A 202 -5.54 -4.60 16.33
C VAL A 202 -5.10 -4.21 17.73
N GLU A 203 -3.93 -3.58 17.89
CA GLU A 203 -3.48 -3.06 19.19
C GLU A 203 -4.44 -2.03 19.77
N ARG A 204 -5.01 -1.16 18.92
CA ARG A 204 -5.96 -0.14 19.36
C ARG A 204 -7.29 -0.76 19.78
N LEU A 205 -7.76 -1.80 19.08
CA LEU A 205 -8.93 -2.58 19.52
C LEU A 205 -8.65 -3.28 20.86
N THR A 206 -7.45 -3.86 21.03
CA THR A 206 -7.04 -4.57 22.25
C THR A 206 -7.11 -3.66 23.48
N ARG A 207 -6.78 -2.36 23.36
CA ARG A 207 -6.87 -1.39 24.47
C ARG A 207 -8.30 -1.13 24.96
N LEU A 208 -9.32 -1.53 24.20
CA LEU A 208 -10.72 -1.37 24.57
C LEU A 208 -11.35 -2.66 25.10
N LEU A 209 -10.58 -3.75 25.16
CA LEU A 209 -11.09 -5.08 25.48
C LEU A 209 -11.64 -5.18 26.91
N GLU A 210 -11.06 -4.44 27.87
CA GLU A 210 -11.58 -4.36 29.25
C GLU A 210 -13.02 -3.83 29.31
N LYS A 211 -13.38 -2.93 28.39
CA LYS A 211 -14.69 -2.27 28.35
C LYS A 211 -15.68 -3.00 27.45
N GLN A 212 -15.18 -3.68 26.42
CA GLN A 212 -16.00 -4.39 25.44
C GLN A 212 -15.34 -5.73 25.08
N LYS A 213 -15.72 -6.78 25.83
CA LYS A 213 -15.10 -8.12 25.74
C LYS A 213 -15.30 -8.81 24.38
N ASP A 214 -16.39 -8.49 23.68
CA ASP A 214 -16.70 -9.03 22.34
C ASP A 214 -15.66 -8.63 21.28
N LEU A 215 -14.81 -7.62 21.57
CA LEU A 215 -13.70 -7.27 20.69
C LEU A 215 -12.65 -8.39 20.56
N GLY A 216 -12.61 -9.33 21.52
CA GLY A 216 -11.70 -10.46 21.50
C GLY A 216 -11.94 -11.40 20.33
N ASP A 217 -13.19 -11.55 19.88
CA ASP A 217 -13.53 -12.36 18.70
C ASP A 217 -12.90 -11.76 17.44
N TYR A 218 -13.09 -10.46 17.21
CA TYR A 218 -12.46 -9.78 16.07
C TYR A 218 -10.93 -9.84 16.11
N ILE A 219 -10.32 -9.69 17.30
CA ILE A 219 -8.85 -9.77 17.45
C ILE A 219 -8.34 -11.16 17.06
N SER A 220 -9.00 -12.23 17.54
CA SER A 220 -8.62 -13.62 17.21
C SER A 220 -8.81 -13.92 15.72
N ASP A 221 -9.94 -13.51 15.14
CA ASP A 221 -10.23 -13.71 13.71
C ASP A 221 -9.24 -12.98 12.81
N ILE A 222 -8.94 -11.71 13.13
CA ILE A 222 -7.94 -10.93 12.40
C ILE A 222 -6.58 -11.62 12.49
N ALA A 223 -6.14 -12.02 13.69
CA ALA A 223 -4.85 -12.70 13.86
C ALA A 223 -4.79 -14.01 13.07
N SER A 224 -5.86 -14.81 13.10
CA SER A 224 -5.98 -16.04 12.33
C SER A 224 -5.90 -15.79 10.82
N ASN A 225 -6.57 -14.75 10.33
CA ASN A 225 -6.48 -14.34 8.93
C ASN A 225 -5.06 -13.91 8.56
N MET A 226 -4.38 -13.15 9.42
CA MET A 226 -3.01 -12.67 9.17
C MET A 226 -1.98 -13.79 9.07
N MET A 227 -2.28 -14.99 9.59
CA MET A 227 -1.43 -16.18 9.38
C MET A 227 -1.44 -16.69 7.93
N LEU A 228 -2.34 -16.19 7.08
CA LEU A 228 -2.42 -16.52 5.65
C LEU A 228 -1.57 -15.61 4.76
N VAL A 229 -1.01 -14.52 5.29
CA VAL A 229 -0.11 -13.64 4.54
C VAL A 229 1.15 -14.41 4.15
N GLU A 230 1.72 -14.10 2.98
CA GLU A 230 2.99 -14.68 2.53
C GLU A 230 4.11 -14.49 3.57
N GLU A 231 4.87 -15.56 3.82
CA GLU A 231 5.93 -15.60 4.84
C GLU A 231 6.98 -14.50 4.66
N HIS A 232 7.37 -14.19 3.42
CA HIS A 232 8.36 -13.14 3.17
C HIS A 232 7.84 -11.75 3.60
N ILE A 233 6.57 -11.45 3.32
CA ILE A 233 5.93 -10.19 3.73
C ILE A 233 5.83 -10.11 5.26
N LEU A 234 5.44 -11.21 5.91
CA LEU A 234 5.42 -11.31 7.38
C LEU A 234 6.81 -11.09 7.99
N TRP A 235 7.85 -11.70 7.41
CA TRP A 235 9.24 -11.53 7.85
C TRP A 235 9.71 -10.08 7.74
N MET A 236 9.40 -9.41 6.63
CA MET A 236 9.72 -7.98 6.46
C MET A 236 8.98 -7.12 7.50
N ALA A 237 7.68 -7.34 7.69
CA ALA A 237 6.88 -6.60 8.67
C ALA A 237 7.34 -6.86 10.12
N GLN A 238 7.79 -8.08 10.41
CA GLN A 238 8.39 -8.44 11.69
C GLN A 238 9.70 -7.68 11.93
N ASN A 239 10.58 -7.59 10.92
CA ASN A 239 11.84 -6.88 11.06
C ASN A 239 11.66 -5.37 11.15
N GLU A 240 10.70 -4.81 10.42
CA GLU A 240 10.46 -3.37 10.39
C GLU A 240 9.72 -2.87 11.65
N ALA A 241 8.69 -3.58 12.10
CA ALA A 241 7.79 -3.08 13.15
C ALA A 241 7.41 -4.10 14.23
N ARG A 242 8.07 -5.28 14.26
CA ARG A 242 7.73 -6.41 15.15
C ARG A 242 6.27 -6.83 15.02
N ALA A 243 5.73 -6.75 13.80
CA ALA A 243 4.29 -6.85 13.54
C ALA A 243 3.69 -8.18 14.02
N CYS A 244 4.29 -9.31 13.66
CA CYS A 244 3.81 -10.64 14.05
C CYS A 244 3.85 -10.84 15.57
N THR A 245 4.96 -10.45 16.22
CA THR A 245 5.09 -10.52 17.69
C THR A 245 3.99 -9.74 18.39
N ARG A 246 3.69 -8.52 17.91
CA ARG A 246 2.66 -7.66 18.49
C ARG A 246 1.25 -8.20 18.29
N ILE A 247 0.96 -8.83 17.14
CA ILE A 247 -0.33 -9.51 16.91
C ILE A 247 -0.50 -10.68 17.89
N VAL A 248 0.53 -11.52 18.07
CA VAL A 248 0.48 -12.63 19.05
C VAL A 248 0.21 -12.10 20.45
N GLN A 249 0.92 -11.05 20.87
CA GLN A 249 0.70 -10.40 22.17
C GLN A 249 -0.73 -9.84 22.34
N CYS A 250 -1.34 -9.34 21.27
CA CYS A 250 -2.74 -8.91 21.30
C CYS A 250 -3.70 -10.08 21.53
N VAL A 251 -3.44 -11.25 20.95
CA VAL A 251 -4.23 -12.47 21.18
C VAL A 251 -4.03 -12.98 22.60
N GLU A 252 -2.79 -13.02 23.10
CA GLU A 252 -2.48 -13.44 24.47
C GLU A 252 -3.20 -12.58 25.51
N ARG A 253 -3.23 -11.26 25.29
CA ARG A 253 -3.93 -10.30 26.16
C ARG A 253 -5.44 -10.51 26.24
N ILE A 254 -6.05 -11.28 25.33
CA ILE A 254 -7.47 -11.63 25.45
C ILE A 254 -7.72 -12.38 26.76
N ALA A 255 -6.86 -13.32 27.10
CA ALA A 255 -6.98 -14.08 28.33
C ALA A 255 -6.91 -13.15 29.56
N ASP A 256 -5.92 -12.26 29.60
CA ASP A 256 -5.69 -11.35 30.73
C ASP A 256 -6.84 -10.37 30.97
N LEU A 257 -7.41 -9.84 29.89
CA LEU A 257 -8.39 -8.74 29.98
C LEU A 257 -9.84 -9.23 30.04
N ALA A 258 -10.14 -10.44 29.56
CA ALA A 258 -11.49 -10.96 29.56
C ALA A 258 -11.78 -11.92 30.72
N LEU A 259 -10.77 -12.57 31.31
CA LEU A 259 -10.92 -13.37 32.52
C LEU A 259 -11.26 -12.47 33.72
N THR A 260 -12.36 -12.76 34.38
CA THR A 260 -12.80 -12.08 35.60
C THR A 260 -13.29 -13.12 36.61
N GLU A 261 -13.51 -12.76 37.88
CA GLU A 261 -14.08 -13.72 38.84
C GLU A 261 -15.46 -14.24 38.40
N ASP A 262 -16.24 -13.42 37.68
CA ASP A 262 -17.53 -13.82 37.09
C ASP A 262 -17.39 -14.63 35.80
N ASN A 263 -16.21 -14.61 35.16
CA ASN A 263 -15.95 -15.30 33.89
C ASN A 263 -14.61 -16.02 33.95
N ARG A 264 -14.63 -17.20 34.58
CA ARG A 264 -13.42 -17.94 34.99
C ARG A 264 -12.85 -18.84 33.88
N VAL A 265 -13.53 -18.94 32.74
CA VAL A 265 -13.09 -19.72 31.58
C VAL A 265 -13.39 -18.94 30.31
N ILE A 266 -12.44 -18.89 29.38
CA ILE A 266 -12.61 -18.32 28.05
C ILE A 266 -12.14 -19.34 27.02
N SER A 267 -12.97 -19.57 26.02
CA SER A 267 -12.66 -20.36 24.84
C SER A 267 -12.90 -19.50 23.61
N LYS A 268 -11.89 -19.39 22.74
CA LYS A 268 -11.96 -18.71 21.45
C LYS A 268 -11.33 -19.59 20.39
N VAL A 269 -12.04 -19.81 19.29
CA VAL A 269 -11.60 -20.66 18.19
C VAL A 269 -11.90 -19.95 16.88
N SER A 270 -10.84 -19.71 16.11
CA SER A 270 -10.87 -19.23 14.73
C SER A 270 -10.19 -20.28 13.83
N ALA A 271 -10.13 -20.02 12.51
CA ALA A 271 -9.66 -21.00 11.54
C ALA A 271 -8.23 -21.53 11.82
N ASN A 272 -7.33 -20.65 12.26
CA ASN A 272 -5.91 -20.96 12.48
C ASN A 272 -5.44 -20.79 13.93
N ILE A 273 -6.32 -20.31 14.84
CA ILE A 273 -5.98 -20.05 16.25
C ILE A 273 -7.06 -20.64 17.14
N ALA A 274 -6.63 -21.33 18.20
CA ALA A 274 -7.50 -21.68 19.31
C ALA A 274 -6.86 -21.26 20.65
N LEU A 275 -7.65 -20.62 21.50
CA LEU A 275 -7.25 -20.07 22.78
C LEU A 275 -8.22 -20.58 23.86
N GLU A 276 -7.67 -21.22 24.88
CA GLU A 276 -8.38 -21.60 26.11
C GLU A 276 -7.67 -20.95 27.30
N ALA A 277 -8.42 -20.27 28.15
CA ALA A 277 -7.88 -19.57 29.31
C ALA A 277 -8.74 -19.84 30.55
N PHE A 278 -8.10 -20.04 31.70
CA PHE A 278 -8.76 -20.43 32.96
C PHE A 278 -8.24 -19.60 34.13
N LEU A 279 -9.16 -19.14 34.99
CA LEU A 279 -8.83 -18.55 36.28
C LEU A 279 -8.76 -19.65 37.36
N ILE A 280 -7.56 -20.16 37.60
CA ILE A 280 -7.31 -21.30 38.50
C ILE A 280 -7.02 -20.81 39.92
N LYS A 281 -7.71 -21.41 40.92
CA LYS A 281 -7.36 -21.25 42.35
C LYS A 281 -6.30 -22.29 42.72
N PRO A 282 -5.08 -21.88 43.13
CA PRO A 282 -4.00 -22.84 43.43
C PRO A 282 -4.36 -23.88 44.49
N SER A 283 -5.20 -23.52 45.47
CA SER A 283 -5.57 -24.41 46.58
C SER A 283 -6.29 -25.68 46.15
N ASN A 284 -6.98 -25.67 45.01
CA ASN A 284 -7.84 -26.76 44.56
C ASN A 284 -7.42 -27.29 43.17
N PHE A 285 -6.22 -26.94 42.69
CA PHE A 285 -5.78 -27.31 41.35
C PHE A 285 -5.15 -28.70 41.34
N LEU A 286 -5.82 -29.65 40.70
CA LEU A 286 -5.38 -31.05 40.58
C LEU A 286 -4.69 -31.36 39.24
N GLY A 287 -4.76 -30.45 38.27
CA GLY A 287 -4.22 -30.61 36.94
C GLY A 287 -5.19 -30.16 35.84
N LEU A 288 -4.66 -29.99 34.63
CA LEU A 288 -5.40 -29.63 33.43
C LEU A 288 -5.06 -30.65 32.32
N SER A 289 -6.07 -31.15 31.63
CA SER A 289 -5.92 -32.01 30.47
C SER A 289 -6.46 -31.29 29.24
N CYS A 290 -5.61 -31.05 28.24
CA CYS A 290 -5.96 -30.35 27.01
C CYS A 290 -5.87 -31.27 25.80
N THR A 291 -6.81 -31.13 24.86
CA THR A 291 -6.83 -31.86 23.60
C THR A 291 -7.00 -30.87 22.45
N ALA A 292 -6.12 -30.96 21.45
CA ALA A 292 -6.23 -30.22 20.19
C ALA A 292 -6.55 -31.22 19.06
N LEU A 293 -7.55 -30.90 18.26
CA LEU A 293 -7.98 -31.66 17.09
C LEU A 293 -8.08 -30.69 15.91
N GLN A 294 -7.46 -31.05 14.79
CA GLN A 294 -7.59 -30.33 13.54
C GLN A 294 -8.16 -31.28 12.50
N GLN A 295 -9.34 -30.96 11.97
CA GLN A 295 -9.97 -31.77 10.92
C GLN A 295 -9.88 -31.04 9.58
N ASN A 296 -9.17 -31.66 8.64
CA ASN A 296 -9.24 -31.23 7.25
C ASN A 296 -10.50 -31.83 6.61
N PRO A 297 -11.31 -31.02 5.89
CA PRO A 297 -12.58 -31.46 5.31
C PRO A 297 -12.44 -32.59 4.27
N THR A 298 -11.23 -32.88 3.80
CA THR A 298 -10.93 -33.99 2.89
C THR A 298 -10.95 -35.38 3.54
N SER A 299 -11.17 -35.49 4.86
CA SER A 299 -11.16 -36.77 5.60
C SER A 299 -12.52 -37.44 5.77
N ALA A 300 -13.64 -36.79 5.44
CA ALA A 300 -14.97 -37.40 5.47
C ALA A 300 -15.31 -38.11 4.14
N LYS A 301 -14.50 -39.11 3.74
CA LYS A 301 -14.91 -40.05 2.69
C LYS A 301 -15.92 -41.04 3.27
N PHE A 302 -17.21 -40.71 3.17
CA PHE A 302 -18.28 -41.69 3.37
C PHE A 302 -18.17 -42.80 2.31
N PRO A 303 -18.19 -44.09 2.66
CA PRO A 303 -18.29 -45.16 1.69
C PRO A 303 -19.75 -45.28 1.27
N ILE A 304 -20.13 -44.70 0.13
CA ILE A 304 -21.46 -44.93 -0.45
C ILE A 304 -21.34 -45.79 -1.71
N ARG A 305 -22.09 -46.89 -1.66
CA ARG A 305 -22.20 -48.02 -2.57
C ARG A 305 -22.38 -47.64 -4.03
N HIS A 306 -21.80 -48.48 -4.88
CA HIS A 306 -22.11 -48.61 -6.31
C HIS A 306 -23.61 -48.64 -6.59
N GLY A 307 -24.05 -47.76 -7.50
CA GLY A 307 -25.35 -47.80 -8.17
C GLY A 307 -25.32 -46.89 -9.41
N HIS A 308 -25.46 -47.50 -10.59
CA HIS A 308 -25.33 -46.89 -11.92
C HIS A 308 -26.43 -45.87 -12.27
N SER A 309 -26.08 -44.75 -12.93
CA SER A 309 -26.54 -44.38 -14.31
C SER A 309 -26.32 -42.89 -14.69
N TYR A 310 -25.53 -42.71 -15.77
CA TYR A 310 -25.43 -41.69 -16.85
C TYR A 310 -25.52 -40.15 -16.65
N PRO A 311 -24.84 -39.36 -17.52
CA PRO A 311 -24.34 -38.03 -17.19
C PRO A 311 -25.15 -36.87 -17.80
N ILE A 312 -25.21 -35.75 -17.09
CA ILE A 312 -25.51 -34.44 -17.67
C ILE A 312 -24.29 -33.55 -17.46
N LYS A 313 -23.73 -33.08 -18.59
CA LYS A 313 -22.69 -32.07 -18.64
C LYS A 313 -23.32 -30.72 -18.33
N ASP A 314 -22.84 -30.05 -17.30
CA ASP A 314 -22.74 -28.59 -17.28
C ASP A 314 -21.37 -28.21 -16.71
N LYS A 315 -20.66 -27.39 -17.48
CA LYS A 315 -19.28 -26.98 -17.22
C LYS A 315 -19.25 -25.61 -16.55
N GLN A 316 -18.45 -25.57 -15.49
CA GLN A 316 -17.59 -24.50 -14.99
C GLN A 316 -18.23 -23.17 -14.55
N GLY A 317 -18.27 -23.04 -13.22
CA GLY A 317 -18.18 -21.81 -12.45
C GLY A 317 -17.80 -22.21 -11.03
N GLU A 318 -16.57 -22.68 -10.86
CA GLU A 318 -15.99 -23.19 -9.61
C GLU A 318 -16.06 -22.13 -8.51
N HIS A 319 -17.07 -22.24 -7.65
CA HIS A 319 -16.95 -21.77 -6.28
C HIS A 319 -16.09 -22.79 -5.54
N GLU A 320 -14.81 -22.47 -5.35
CA GLU A 320 -13.99 -23.14 -4.35
C GLU A 320 -14.68 -22.96 -3.00
N ALA A 321 -15.42 -23.98 -2.58
CA ALA A 321 -15.82 -24.14 -1.20
C ALA A 321 -14.52 -24.34 -0.43
N SER A 322 -13.96 -23.22 0.05
CA SER A 322 -12.85 -23.19 0.99
C SER A 322 -13.29 -24.04 2.17
N GLY A 323 -12.80 -25.28 2.21
CA GLY A 323 -13.15 -26.22 3.24
C GLY A 323 -12.55 -25.69 4.53
N GLU A 324 -13.37 -25.09 5.39
CA GLU A 324 -12.93 -24.60 6.69
C GLU A 324 -12.34 -25.78 7.48
N SER A 325 -11.04 -25.71 7.78
CA SER A 325 -10.38 -26.60 8.72
C SER A 325 -11.06 -26.41 10.07
N LEU A 326 -11.72 -27.45 10.58
CA LEU A 326 -12.36 -27.38 11.89
C LEU A 326 -11.29 -27.60 12.97
N LEU A 327 -10.77 -26.50 13.51
CA LEU A 327 -9.90 -26.51 14.67
C LEU A 327 -10.75 -26.67 15.94
N SER A 328 -10.37 -27.57 16.83
CA SER A 328 -10.98 -27.73 18.14
C SER A 328 -9.88 -27.84 19.18
N PHE A 329 -9.91 -26.97 20.17
CA PHE A 329 -9.04 -27.05 21.34
C PHE A 329 -9.93 -27.01 22.57
N LYS A 330 -9.76 -27.98 23.46
CA LYS A 330 -10.54 -28.07 24.70
C LYS A 330 -9.64 -28.49 25.84
N CYS A 331 -9.79 -27.83 26.98
CA CYS A 331 -9.11 -28.17 28.21
C CYS A 331 -10.11 -28.43 29.33
N HIS A 332 -9.84 -29.43 30.16
CA HIS A 332 -10.66 -29.80 31.31
C HIS A 332 -9.80 -29.91 32.56
N THR A 333 -10.31 -29.47 33.71
CA THR A 333 -9.66 -29.72 35.00
C THR A 333 -9.78 -31.20 35.35
N VAL A 334 -8.67 -31.79 35.80
CA VAL A 334 -8.66 -33.20 36.19
C VAL A 334 -9.36 -33.33 37.54
N ASN A 335 -10.63 -33.74 37.54
CA ASN A 335 -11.31 -34.18 38.75
C ASN A 335 -11.05 -35.69 38.92
N ASN A 336 -10.74 -36.11 40.14
CA ASN A 336 -10.41 -37.49 40.52
C ASN A 336 -11.53 -38.54 40.32
N SER A 337 -12.58 -38.25 39.54
CA SER A 337 -13.78 -39.08 39.40
C SER A 337 -14.11 -39.57 37.99
N ALA A 338 -13.23 -39.40 36.99
CA ALA A 338 -13.42 -40.08 35.71
C ALA A 338 -12.10 -40.23 34.93
N LEU A 339 -11.48 -41.40 35.03
CA LEU A 339 -10.75 -41.96 33.90
C LEU A 339 -11.78 -42.44 32.89
N PRO A 340 -11.88 -41.92 31.65
CA PRO A 340 -12.38 -42.72 30.55
C PRO A 340 -11.21 -43.57 30.07
N ALA A 341 -10.86 -44.58 30.85
CA ALA A 341 -10.19 -45.77 30.35
C ALA A 341 -11.26 -46.61 29.61
N SER A 342 -11.68 -46.17 28.43
CA SER A 342 -12.38 -46.99 27.41
C SER A 342 -12.80 -46.09 26.25
N GLN A 343 -12.80 -46.64 25.05
CA GLN A 343 -13.05 -46.00 23.74
C GLN A 343 -11.81 -45.48 23.00
N LEU A 344 -10.81 -46.35 22.87
CA LEU A 344 -10.00 -46.44 21.65
C LEU A 344 -9.77 -47.93 21.39
N SER A 345 -10.83 -48.59 20.90
CA SER A 345 -10.75 -49.91 20.29
C SER A 345 -11.31 -49.86 18.88
N LYS A 346 -10.39 -50.09 17.94
CA LYS A 346 -10.52 -50.33 16.48
C LYS A 346 -10.74 -49.13 15.58
#